data_AF-A0A3C0NPD7-F1
#
_entry.id   AF-A0A3C0NPD7-F1
#
_cell.length_a   1.000
_cell.length_b   1.000
_cell.length_c   1.000
_cell.angle_alpha   90.00
_cell.angle_beta   90.00
_cell.angle_gamma   90.00
#
_symmetry.space_group_name_H-M   'P 1'
#
loop_
_entity.id
_entity.type
_entity.pdbx_description
1 polymer ?
#
loop_
_entity_poly.entity_id
_entity_poly.type
_entity_poly.pdbx_seq_one_letter_code
_entity_poly.pdbx_strand_id
1 'polypeptide(L)'
;MRGERDMRKKKIAAGLLCALVFVMMPCGVWAEELLVGGQAVGIEISSDGVIVSGFSMVETDAGAVSPAEEAGFRPGDLIVEINGETIRTAEDLIAAVARLGGNEASVAVQRGGETVRLRVRPALSPGGQWLLGMWLRDGVSGVGTITFIEPESGLYGALGHSVNDESSGQSVPLREGRICAAEIVGVSPGTPGTPGELSGSSESGASIGSVEKNTAAGIFGHIAVIPGGRLLQTGQIHTGAASIVSTLSGHETREYAVEVDRVYTDGGHTRALLTVTDASLVSGAGGIVQGMSGSPIIQDGSIVGAVTHV
;
A
#
# COMPACT_ATOMS: atom_id res chain seq x y z
N MET A 1 100.37 2.47 8.54
CA MET A 1 100.14 3.12 7.24
C MET A 1 99.06 2.29 6.54
N ARG A 2 97.76 2.65 6.60
CA ARG A 2 97.03 3.71 5.90
C ARG A 2 97.00 3.52 4.37
N GLY A 3 95.79 3.37 3.82
CA GLY A 3 95.42 3.43 2.38
C GLY A 3 95.03 2.06 1.81
N GLU A 4 93.77 1.63 1.60
CA GLU A 4 92.49 2.23 1.16
C GLU A 4 92.29 2.27 -0.38
N ARG A 5 91.14 1.73 -0.82
CA ARG A 5 90.48 1.63 -2.16
C ARG A 5 90.68 0.28 -2.88
N ASP A 6 89.63 -0.42 -3.32
CA ASP A 6 88.45 0.08 -4.05
C ASP A 6 87.14 -0.75 -3.84
N MET A 7 86.01 -0.10 -4.12
CA MET A 7 84.62 -0.48 -3.84
C MET A 7 84.07 -1.70 -4.62
N ARG A 8 83.10 -2.42 -4.02
CA ARG A 8 81.79 -2.67 -4.66
C ARG A 8 80.67 -2.86 -3.64
N LYS A 9 79.51 -2.28 -3.96
CA LYS A 9 78.38 -1.95 -3.07
C LYS A 9 77.41 -3.12 -2.83
N LYS A 10 76.94 -3.19 -1.57
CA LYS A 10 75.66 -3.69 -1.00
C LYS A 10 74.59 -4.28 -1.95
N LYS A 11 73.94 -5.38 -1.51
CA LYS A 11 72.59 -5.39 -0.90
C LYS A 11 72.19 -6.81 -0.47
N ILE A 12 71.90 -6.97 0.83
CA ILE A 12 71.28 -8.15 1.45
C ILE A 12 69.78 -8.04 1.18
N ALA A 13 69.20 -9.03 0.50
CA ALA A 13 67.76 -9.11 0.31
C ALA A 13 67.15 -9.93 1.45
N ALA A 14 66.44 -9.23 2.34
CA ALA A 14 65.52 -9.84 3.31
C ALA A 14 64.30 -10.37 2.56
N GLY A 15 64.15 -11.70 2.51
CA GLY A 15 62.95 -12.38 2.01
C GLY A 15 61.88 -12.38 3.09
N LEU A 16 60.89 -11.49 2.91
CA LEU A 16 59.76 -11.24 3.79
C LEU A 16 58.86 -12.48 3.92
N LEU A 17 58.63 -12.93 5.15
CA LEU A 17 57.58 -13.88 5.52
C LEU A 17 56.23 -13.16 5.44
N CYS A 18 55.57 -13.17 4.28
CA CYS A 18 54.17 -12.76 4.15
C CYS A 18 53.27 -13.92 4.61
N ALA A 19 53.07 -14.06 5.91
CA ALA A 19 51.91 -14.76 6.44
C ALA A 19 50.67 -13.91 6.10
N LEU A 20 50.01 -14.27 5.01
CA LEU A 20 48.73 -13.71 4.57
C LEU A 20 47.67 -14.21 5.57
N VAL A 21 47.49 -13.48 6.66
CA VAL A 21 46.30 -13.62 7.51
C VAL A 21 45.14 -13.13 6.67
N PHE A 22 44.43 -14.06 6.04
CA PHE A 22 43.13 -13.80 5.44
C PHE A 22 42.17 -13.56 6.61
N VAL A 23 42.09 -12.31 7.07
CA VAL A 23 40.93 -11.86 7.86
C VAL A 23 39.77 -11.92 6.87
N MET A 24 39.02 -13.02 6.88
CA MET A 24 37.64 -12.99 6.43
C MET A 24 36.95 -11.96 7.33
N MET A 25 36.91 -10.71 6.88
CA MET A 25 35.90 -9.81 7.38
C MET A 25 34.57 -10.51 7.14
N PRO A 26 33.74 -10.73 8.17
CA PRO A 26 32.38 -11.16 7.91
C PRO A 26 31.82 -10.13 6.93
N CYS A 27 31.39 -10.61 5.77
CA CYS A 27 30.53 -9.85 4.89
C CYS A 27 29.39 -9.41 5.80
N GLY A 28 29.39 -8.12 6.15
CA GLY A 28 28.38 -7.59 7.06
C GLY A 28 27.04 -8.05 6.51
N VAL A 29 26.24 -8.69 7.33
CA VAL A 29 24.81 -8.66 7.11
C VAL A 29 24.46 -7.22 7.45
N TRP A 30 24.39 -6.35 6.45
CA TRP A 30 23.96 -4.97 6.67
C TRP A 30 22.48 -5.08 7.00
N ALA A 31 22.15 -5.09 8.29
CA ALA A 31 20.76 -4.91 8.68
C ALA A 31 20.38 -3.50 8.27
N GLU A 32 19.42 -3.38 7.36
CA GLU A 32 18.90 -2.07 6.93
C GLU A 32 18.38 -1.32 8.16
N GLU A 33 18.93 -0.12 8.40
CA GLU A 33 18.41 0.79 9.41
C GLU A 33 17.24 1.56 8.82
N LEU A 34 16.07 1.39 9.44
CA LEU A 34 14.84 1.99 8.99
C LEU A 34 14.28 2.89 10.09
N LEU A 35 13.71 4.03 9.68
CA LEU A 35 12.87 4.83 10.56
C LEU A 35 11.59 4.04 10.85
N VAL A 36 11.30 3.87 12.13
CA VAL A 36 10.06 3.24 12.59
C VAL A 36 8.89 4.15 12.22
N GLY A 37 7.90 3.58 11.51
CA GLY A 37 6.66 4.24 11.18
C GLY A 37 5.64 4.19 12.33
N GLY A 38 4.41 3.80 12.01
CA GLY A 38 3.23 3.84 12.87
C GLY A 38 2.33 5.05 12.59
N GLN A 39 2.77 5.97 11.73
CA GLN A 39 2.03 7.18 11.37
C GLN A 39 0.85 6.83 10.46
N ALA A 40 -0.33 7.34 10.80
CA ALA A 40 -1.50 7.28 9.92
C ALA A 40 -1.33 8.22 8.72
N VAL A 41 -1.68 7.73 7.54
CA VAL A 41 -1.68 8.48 6.28
C VAL A 41 -2.97 8.25 5.51
N GLY A 42 -3.44 9.30 4.85
CA GLY A 42 -4.47 9.18 3.83
C GLY A 42 -3.83 8.64 2.57
N ILE A 43 -4.37 7.56 2.02
CA ILE A 43 -3.91 6.95 0.78
C ILE A 43 -4.94 7.28 -0.28
N GLU A 44 -4.48 7.81 -1.41
CA GLU A 44 -5.32 8.06 -2.59
C GLU A 44 -4.66 7.39 -3.80
N ILE A 45 -5.37 6.46 -4.43
CA ILE A 45 -4.92 5.74 -5.62
C ILE A 45 -5.93 5.95 -6.72
N SER A 46 -5.47 6.40 -7.88
CA SER A 46 -6.25 6.44 -9.11
C SER A 46 -5.96 5.20 -9.96
N SER A 47 -7.01 4.61 -10.52
CA SER A 47 -6.92 3.44 -11.39
C SER A 47 -6.58 3.81 -12.83
N ASP A 48 -5.94 2.87 -13.56
CA ASP A 48 -5.81 2.97 -15.02
C ASP A 48 -7.06 2.38 -15.70
N GLY A 49 -8.15 3.15 -15.62
CA GLY A 49 -9.50 2.72 -16.02
C GLY A 49 -10.53 3.05 -14.95
N VAL A 50 -11.79 2.73 -15.24
CA VAL A 50 -12.92 3.07 -14.35
C VAL A 50 -13.59 1.81 -13.84
N ILE A 51 -13.69 1.68 -12.52
CA ILE A 51 -14.30 0.56 -11.83
C ILE A 51 -15.82 0.77 -11.76
N VAL A 52 -16.57 -0.23 -12.17
CA VAL A 52 -18.03 -0.30 -11.96
C VAL A 52 -18.28 -0.69 -10.51
N SER A 53 -18.82 0.21 -9.71
CA SER A 53 -19.15 -0.04 -8.29
C SER A 53 -20.59 -0.53 -8.07
N GLY A 54 -21.46 -0.36 -9.07
CA GLY A 54 -22.84 -0.80 -9.01
C GLY A 54 -23.67 -0.26 -10.18
N PHE A 55 -24.97 -0.49 -10.13
CA PHE A 55 -25.91 -0.07 -11.17
C PHE A 55 -27.03 0.80 -10.61
N SER A 56 -27.62 1.59 -11.51
CA SER A 56 -28.81 2.39 -11.25
C SER A 56 -29.79 2.26 -12.41
N MET A 57 -31.05 2.55 -12.11
CA MET A 57 -32.07 2.70 -13.13
C MET A 57 -31.93 4.07 -13.78
N VAL A 58 -31.96 4.09 -15.11
CA VAL A 58 -32.10 5.29 -15.93
C VAL A 58 -33.58 5.43 -16.27
N GLU A 59 -34.21 6.48 -15.75
CA GLU A 59 -35.55 6.85 -16.18
C GLU A 59 -35.53 7.28 -17.65
N THR A 60 -36.51 6.86 -18.44
CA THR A 60 -36.69 7.26 -19.84
C THR A 60 -38.18 7.50 -20.11
N ASP A 61 -38.51 8.10 -21.25
CA ASP A 61 -39.90 8.29 -21.67
C ASP A 61 -40.67 6.97 -21.84
N ALA A 62 -39.96 5.85 -22.03
CA ALA A 62 -40.54 4.50 -22.17
C ALA A 62 -40.53 3.69 -20.86
N GLY A 63 -40.04 4.27 -19.76
CA GLY A 63 -39.88 3.62 -18.46
C GLY A 63 -38.41 3.50 -18.02
N ALA A 64 -38.22 3.00 -16.81
CA ALA A 64 -36.90 2.82 -16.20
C ALA A 64 -36.18 1.59 -16.78
N VAL A 65 -34.91 1.76 -17.17
CA VAL A 65 -34.04 0.67 -17.69
C VAL A 65 -32.65 0.72 -17.05
N SER A 66 -31.91 -0.39 -17.03
CA SER A 66 -30.50 -0.38 -16.58
C SER A 66 -29.57 -0.94 -17.66
N PRO A 67 -29.12 -0.09 -18.61
CA PRO A 67 -28.44 -0.58 -19.81
C PRO A 67 -27.18 -1.39 -19.54
N ALA A 68 -26.34 -0.98 -18.58
CA ALA A 68 -25.12 -1.69 -18.24
C ALA A 68 -25.41 -3.04 -17.55
N GLU A 69 -26.36 -3.08 -16.62
CA GLU A 69 -26.74 -4.32 -15.95
C GLU A 69 -27.30 -5.33 -16.97
N GLU A 70 -28.22 -4.88 -17.83
CA GLU A 70 -28.81 -5.69 -18.92
C GLU A 70 -27.77 -6.18 -19.94
N ALA A 71 -26.73 -5.38 -20.19
CA ALA A 71 -25.60 -5.74 -21.06
C ALA A 71 -24.61 -6.72 -20.41
N GLY A 72 -24.81 -7.10 -19.14
CA GLY A 72 -24.00 -8.10 -18.45
C GLY A 72 -22.70 -7.57 -17.85
N PHE A 73 -22.62 -6.26 -17.61
CA PHE A 73 -21.59 -5.69 -16.73
C PHE A 73 -21.77 -6.21 -15.31
N ARG A 74 -20.70 -6.16 -14.51
CA ARG A 74 -20.72 -6.59 -13.11
C ARG A 74 -20.01 -5.56 -12.24
N PRO A 75 -20.40 -5.39 -10.96
CA PRO A 75 -19.57 -4.68 -10.01
C PRO A 75 -18.17 -5.30 -9.99
N GLY A 76 -17.14 -4.46 -9.97
CA GLY A 76 -15.75 -4.85 -10.09
C GLY A 76 -15.19 -4.93 -11.51
N ASP A 77 -16.00 -4.77 -12.56
CA ASP A 77 -15.48 -4.60 -13.91
C ASP A 77 -14.64 -3.32 -14.00
N LEU A 78 -13.41 -3.42 -14.50
CA LEU A 78 -12.58 -2.27 -14.82
C LEU A 78 -12.73 -1.93 -16.32
N ILE A 79 -13.44 -0.86 -16.62
CA ILE A 79 -13.62 -0.33 -17.97
C ILE A 79 -12.31 0.33 -18.42
N VAL A 80 -11.76 -0.15 -19.54
CA VAL A 80 -10.48 0.32 -20.10
C VAL A 80 -10.61 0.89 -21.50
N GLU A 81 -11.70 0.59 -22.21
CA GLU A 81 -11.90 1.02 -23.60
C GLU A 81 -13.38 1.09 -23.96
N ILE A 82 -13.76 2.06 -24.81
CA ILE A 82 -15.05 2.12 -25.48
C ILE A 82 -14.86 2.49 -26.96
N ASN A 83 -15.36 1.65 -27.87
CA ASN A 83 -15.21 1.81 -29.32
C ASN A 83 -13.76 2.06 -29.80
N GLY A 84 -12.76 1.47 -29.12
CA GLY A 84 -11.34 1.68 -29.42
C GLY A 84 -10.71 2.91 -28.78
N GLU A 85 -11.48 3.74 -28.07
CA GLU A 85 -10.97 4.87 -27.28
C GLU A 85 -10.60 4.40 -25.88
N THR A 86 -9.36 4.65 -25.44
CA THR A 86 -8.91 4.33 -24.09
C THR A 86 -9.63 5.17 -23.06
N ILE A 87 -10.12 4.53 -22.00
CA ILE A 87 -10.81 5.15 -20.88
C ILE A 87 -9.91 5.09 -19.65
N ARG A 88 -9.61 6.24 -19.03
CA ARG A 88 -8.81 6.32 -17.81
C ARG A 88 -9.58 6.88 -16.62
N THR A 89 -10.49 7.83 -16.85
CA THR A 89 -11.27 8.46 -15.79
C THR A 89 -12.77 8.34 -16.04
N ALA A 90 -13.57 8.60 -15.00
CA ALA A 90 -15.02 8.62 -15.14
C ALA A 90 -15.48 9.66 -16.18
N GLU A 91 -14.80 10.82 -16.25
CA GLU A 91 -15.06 11.87 -17.23
C GLU A 91 -14.80 11.40 -18.67
N ASP A 92 -13.74 10.62 -18.91
CA ASP A 92 -13.46 10.04 -20.22
C ASP A 92 -14.65 9.20 -20.69
N LEU A 93 -15.15 8.33 -19.81
CA LEU A 93 -16.27 7.44 -20.11
C LEU A 93 -17.56 8.23 -20.34
N ILE A 94 -17.87 9.20 -19.48
CA ILE A 94 -19.05 10.06 -19.63
C ILE A 94 -19.00 10.81 -20.97
N ALA A 95 -17.86 11.38 -21.32
CA ALA A 95 -17.67 12.09 -22.58
C ALA A 95 -17.81 11.15 -23.79
N ALA A 96 -17.28 9.94 -23.71
CA ALA A 96 -17.41 8.94 -24.77
C ALA A 96 -18.86 8.47 -24.95
N VAL A 97 -19.58 8.21 -23.85
CA VAL A 97 -21.01 7.83 -23.90
C VAL A 97 -21.87 8.95 -24.49
N ALA A 98 -21.58 10.21 -24.14
CA ALA A 98 -22.29 11.36 -24.70
C ALA A 98 -22.12 11.44 -26.22
N ARG A 99 -20.94 11.11 -26.77
CA ARG A 99 -20.65 11.08 -28.21
C ARG A 99 -21.40 9.97 -28.96
N LEU A 100 -21.85 8.92 -28.28
CA LEU A 100 -22.57 7.82 -28.93
C LEU A 100 -23.91 8.27 -29.53
N GLY A 101 -24.57 9.27 -28.95
CA GLY A 101 -25.85 9.76 -29.43
C GLY A 101 -26.94 8.68 -29.46
N GLY A 102 -26.93 7.75 -28.50
CA GLY A 102 -27.88 6.63 -28.44
C GLY A 102 -27.49 5.40 -29.26
N ASN A 103 -26.35 5.42 -29.95
CA ASN A 103 -25.83 4.25 -30.66
C ASN A 103 -25.22 3.22 -29.69
N GLU A 104 -25.24 1.95 -30.11
CA GLU A 104 -24.57 0.88 -29.39
C GLU A 104 -23.05 1.08 -29.42
N ALA A 105 -22.39 0.76 -28.31
CA ALA A 105 -20.95 0.77 -28.17
C ALA A 105 -20.42 -0.60 -27.76
N SER A 106 -19.21 -0.92 -28.23
CA SER A 106 -18.40 -2.02 -27.73
C SER A 106 -17.50 -1.50 -26.62
N VAL A 107 -17.64 -2.04 -25.42
CA VAL A 107 -16.86 -1.67 -24.23
C VAL A 107 -15.97 -2.85 -23.83
N ALA A 108 -14.68 -2.60 -23.63
CA ALA A 108 -13.76 -3.60 -23.08
C ALA A 108 -13.61 -3.39 -21.57
N VAL A 109 -13.77 -4.47 -20.80
CA VAL A 109 -13.58 -4.50 -19.36
C VAL A 109 -12.56 -5.55 -18.97
N GLN A 110 -11.75 -5.29 -17.94
CA GLN A 110 -10.98 -6.33 -17.26
C GLN A 110 -11.84 -6.96 -16.18
N ARG A 111 -12.01 -8.28 -16.25
CA ARG A 111 -12.79 -9.08 -15.31
C ARG A 111 -12.03 -10.36 -14.99
N GLY A 112 -11.60 -10.52 -13.74
CA GLY A 112 -10.87 -11.72 -13.33
C GLY A 112 -9.53 -11.92 -14.06
N GLY A 113 -8.88 -10.81 -14.46
CA GLY A 113 -7.63 -10.83 -15.22
C GLY A 113 -7.77 -11.06 -16.72
N GLU A 114 -9.00 -11.18 -17.23
CA GLU A 114 -9.28 -11.33 -18.66
C GLU A 114 -10.01 -10.10 -19.22
N THR A 115 -9.71 -9.77 -20.49
CA THR A 115 -10.44 -8.74 -21.24
C THR A 115 -11.75 -9.31 -21.78
N VAL A 116 -12.88 -8.80 -21.30
CA VAL A 116 -14.23 -9.11 -21.80
C VAL A 116 -14.75 -7.94 -22.62
N ARG A 117 -15.31 -8.20 -23.80
CA ARG A 117 -15.99 -7.17 -24.61
C ARG A 117 -17.51 -7.31 -24.50
N LEU A 118 -18.16 -6.24 -24.04
CA LEU A 118 -19.60 -6.14 -23.89
C LEU A 118 -20.15 -5.12 -24.90
N ARG A 119 -21.39 -5.31 -25.32
CA ARG A 119 -22.11 -4.34 -26.15
C ARG A 119 -23.22 -3.71 -25.34
N VAL A 120 -23.29 -2.39 -25.34
CA VAL A 120 -24.28 -1.64 -24.58
C VAL A 120 -24.78 -0.45 -25.36
N ARG A 121 -26.08 -0.17 -25.24
CA ARG A 121 -26.71 1.02 -25.81
C ARG A 121 -27.09 1.96 -24.67
N PRO A 122 -26.67 3.22 -24.66
CA PRO A 122 -27.06 4.14 -23.61
C PRO A 122 -28.55 4.50 -23.71
N ALA A 123 -29.16 4.74 -22.55
CA ALA A 123 -30.51 5.25 -22.43
C ALA A 123 -30.49 6.79 -22.31
N LEU A 124 -31.49 7.45 -22.89
CA LEU A 124 -31.64 8.90 -22.78
C LEU A 124 -32.42 9.23 -21.51
N SER A 125 -31.80 9.96 -20.58
CA SER A 125 -32.48 10.49 -19.41
C SER A 125 -33.44 11.62 -19.80
N PRO A 126 -34.45 11.95 -18.96
CA PRO A 126 -35.34 13.09 -19.22
C PRO A 126 -34.60 14.43 -19.24
N GLY A 127 -33.42 14.48 -18.64
CA GLY A 127 -32.50 15.63 -18.69
C GLY A 127 -31.70 15.74 -19.99
N GLY A 128 -31.91 14.86 -20.96
CA GLY A 128 -31.22 14.86 -22.26
C GLY A 128 -29.80 14.28 -22.22
N GLN A 129 -29.45 13.53 -21.17
CA GLN A 129 -28.14 12.91 -21.03
C GLN A 129 -28.19 11.43 -21.39
N TRP A 130 -27.19 10.96 -22.14
CA TRP A 130 -27.00 9.54 -22.42
C TRP A 130 -26.32 8.86 -21.23
N LEU A 131 -26.97 7.86 -20.65
CA LEU A 131 -26.52 7.17 -19.45
C LEU A 131 -26.47 5.66 -19.68
N LEU A 132 -25.49 5.00 -19.06
CA LEU A 132 -25.40 3.55 -19.02
C LEU A 132 -26.00 2.94 -17.73
N GLY A 133 -26.38 3.77 -16.75
CA GLY A 133 -26.95 3.29 -15.47
C GLY A 133 -25.90 2.62 -14.57
N MET A 134 -24.69 3.17 -14.49
CA MET A 134 -23.58 2.63 -13.71
C MET A 134 -23.07 3.65 -12.68
N TRP A 135 -22.75 3.17 -11.49
CA TRP A 135 -21.97 3.90 -10.49
C TRP A 135 -20.50 3.64 -10.74
N LEU A 136 -19.72 4.72 -10.87
CA LEU A 136 -18.32 4.65 -11.28
C LEU A 136 -17.40 5.10 -10.15
N ARG A 137 -16.24 4.47 -10.07
CA ARG A 137 -15.09 4.90 -9.26
C ARG A 137 -13.85 4.82 -10.14
N ASP A 138 -12.99 5.81 -10.13
CA ASP A 138 -11.69 5.79 -10.83
C ASP A 138 -10.51 5.88 -9.85
N GLY A 139 -10.78 5.51 -8.60
CA GLY A 139 -9.79 5.42 -7.55
C GLY A 139 -10.36 4.90 -6.23
N VAL A 140 -9.46 4.71 -5.28
CA VAL A 140 -9.77 4.33 -3.89
C VAL A 140 -9.05 5.30 -2.97
N SER A 141 -9.74 5.71 -1.91
CA SER A 141 -9.17 6.43 -0.80
C SER A 141 -9.38 5.67 0.50
N GLY A 142 -8.46 5.84 1.45
CA GLY A 142 -8.55 5.21 2.75
C GLY A 142 -7.46 5.65 3.71
N VAL A 143 -7.52 5.13 4.93
CA VAL A 143 -6.48 5.33 5.94
C VAL A 143 -5.57 4.11 5.97
N GLY A 144 -4.26 4.34 5.95
CA GLY A 144 -3.26 3.30 6.18
C GLY A 144 -2.18 3.76 7.15
N THR A 145 -1.31 2.84 7.51
CA THR A 145 -0.19 3.11 8.42
C THR A 145 1.14 2.88 7.71
N ILE A 146 2.04 3.87 7.76
CA ILE A 146 3.42 3.67 7.30
C ILE A 146 4.10 2.69 8.24
N THR A 147 4.70 1.62 7.71
CA THR A 147 5.47 0.66 8.50
C THR A 147 6.87 1.16 8.78
N PHE A 148 7.56 1.59 7.73
CA PHE A 148 8.95 2.02 7.79
C PHE A 148 9.25 3.09 6.75
N ILE A 149 10.32 3.85 6.97
CA ILE A 149 10.88 4.80 6.01
C ILE A 149 12.40 4.57 5.97
N GLU A 150 12.97 4.44 4.78
CA GLU A 150 14.42 4.44 4.57
C GLU A 150 14.93 5.89 4.67
N PRO A 151 15.88 6.19 5.59
CA PRO A 151 16.25 7.56 5.93
C PRO A 151 17.01 8.32 4.83
N GLU A 152 17.57 7.64 3.83
CA GLU A 152 18.36 8.28 2.77
C GLU A 152 17.53 8.58 1.52
N SER A 153 16.83 7.58 0.97
CA SER A 153 16.01 7.78 -0.24
C SER A 153 14.62 8.33 0.06
N GLY A 154 14.12 8.19 1.29
CA GLY A 154 12.71 8.46 1.62
C GLY A 154 11.75 7.38 1.12
N LEU A 155 12.26 6.25 0.63
CA LEU A 155 11.47 5.06 0.32
C LEU A 155 10.69 4.64 1.57
N TYR A 156 9.39 4.41 1.44
CA TYR A 156 8.59 3.87 2.53
C TYR A 156 7.84 2.61 2.09
N GLY A 157 7.46 1.82 3.09
CA GLY A 157 6.50 0.75 2.94
C GLY A 157 5.35 0.93 3.92
N ALA A 158 4.11 0.85 3.42
CA ALA A 158 2.92 0.63 4.24
C ALA A 158 2.46 -0.80 3.97
N LEU A 159 2.94 -1.72 4.82
CA LEU A 159 2.85 -3.16 4.60
C LEU A 159 1.52 -3.74 5.09
N GLY A 160 1.16 -4.89 4.54
CA GLY A 160 0.12 -5.76 5.05
C GLY A 160 -0.69 -6.39 3.94
N HIS A 161 -1.23 -5.59 3.03
CA HIS A 161 -2.01 -6.04 1.89
C HIS A 161 -2.07 -4.98 0.79
N SER A 162 -2.47 -5.39 -0.42
CA SER A 162 -2.78 -4.46 -1.49
C SER A 162 -3.99 -3.59 -1.14
N VAL A 163 -3.97 -2.36 -1.65
CA VAL A 163 -5.19 -1.54 -1.69
C VAL A 163 -6.11 -2.16 -2.72
N ASN A 164 -7.26 -2.63 -2.24
CA ASN A 164 -8.26 -3.33 -3.03
C ASN A 164 -9.49 -2.45 -3.18
N ASP A 165 -10.21 -2.63 -4.29
CA ASP A 165 -11.54 -2.07 -4.44
C ASP A 165 -12.55 -2.86 -3.61
N GLU A 166 -13.39 -2.16 -2.84
CA GLU A 166 -14.34 -2.77 -1.91
C GLU A 166 -15.39 -3.63 -2.62
N SER A 167 -15.79 -3.27 -3.84
CA SER A 167 -16.85 -3.96 -4.57
C SER A 167 -16.39 -5.28 -5.17
N SER A 168 -15.12 -5.33 -5.61
CA SER A 168 -14.52 -6.47 -6.29
C SER A 168 -13.62 -7.34 -5.39
N GLY A 169 -13.09 -6.76 -4.31
CA GLY A 169 -12.01 -7.35 -3.52
C GLY A 169 -10.68 -7.47 -4.28
N GLN A 170 -10.58 -6.94 -5.50
CA GLN A 170 -9.39 -7.03 -6.34
C GLN A 170 -8.46 -5.85 -6.12
N SER A 171 -7.16 -6.07 -6.29
CA SER A 171 -6.14 -5.01 -6.21
C SER A 171 -6.41 -3.94 -7.27
N VAL A 172 -6.43 -2.68 -6.83
CA VAL A 172 -6.60 -1.54 -7.72
C VAL A 172 -5.35 -1.40 -8.60
N PRO A 173 -5.48 -1.37 -9.94
CA PRO A 173 -4.34 -1.15 -10.83
C PRO A 173 -3.87 0.30 -10.71
N LEU A 174 -2.70 0.50 -10.11
CA LEU A 174 -2.16 1.82 -9.82
C LEU A 174 -1.72 2.55 -11.11
N ARG A 175 -2.34 3.70 -11.40
CA ARG A 175 -1.86 4.67 -12.41
C ARG A 175 -1.04 5.78 -11.75
N GLU A 176 -1.67 6.42 -10.78
CA GLU A 176 -1.11 7.49 -9.96
C GLU A 176 -1.59 7.27 -8.54
N GLY A 177 -0.75 7.55 -7.57
CA GLY A 177 -1.19 7.58 -6.18
C GLY A 177 -0.32 8.45 -5.32
N ARG A 178 -0.88 8.85 -4.19
CA ARG A 178 -0.26 9.76 -3.25
C ARG A 178 -0.64 9.40 -1.83
N ILE A 179 0.22 9.81 -0.92
CA ILE A 179 -0.08 9.80 0.51
C ILE A 179 -0.23 11.24 0.99
N CYS A 180 -1.21 11.45 1.86
CA CYS A 180 -1.55 12.72 2.49
C CYS A 180 -1.41 12.56 4.00
N ALA A 181 -1.11 13.65 4.71
CA ALA A 181 -1.18 13.62 6.16
C ALA A 181 -2.62 13.30 6.59
N ALA A 182 -2.79 12.34 7.49
CA ALA A 182 -4.08 12.03 8.10
C ALA A 182 -4.07 12.35 9.59
N GLU A 183 -5.20 12.86 10.06
CA GLU A 183 -5.54 12.97 11.48
C GLU A 183 -6.56 11.88 11.82
N ILE A 184 -6.30 11.08 12.85
CA ILE A 184 -7.29 10.13 13.36
C ILE A 184 -8.27 10.88 14.24
N VAL A 185 -9.49 11.05 13.75
CA VAL A 185 -10.57 11.79 14.44
C VAL A 185 -11.44 10.89 15.30
N GLY A 186 -11.41 9.58 15.06
CA GLY A 186 -12.15 8.62 15.85
C GLY A 186 -11.78 7.18 15.56
N VAL A 187 -12.25 6.29 16.42
CA VAL A 187 -12.10 4.85 16.29
C VAL A 187 -13.47 4.23 16.51
N SER A 188 -13.92 3.43 15.54
CA SER A 188 -15.06 2.54 15.71
C SER A 188 -14.54 1.21 16.23
N PRO A 189 -14.85 0.81 17.48
CA PRO A 189 -14.33 -0.43 18.03
C PRO A 189 -14.84 -1.66 17.29
N GLY A 190 -13.99 -2.67 17.16
CA GLY A 190 -14.40 -3.97 16.62
C GLY A 190 -15.31 -4.73 17.57
N THR A 191 -16.15 -5.60 17.02
CA THR A 191 -16.92 -6.58 17.80
C THR A 191 -16.59 -7.99 17.31
N PRO A 192 -16.81 -9.05 18.10
CA PRO A 192 -16.53 -10.41 17.64
C PRO A 192 -17.24 -10.72 16.31
N GLY A 193 -16.45 -10.92 15.24
CA GLY A 193 -16.95 -11.18 13.89
C GLY A 193 -17.04 -9.95 12.97
N THR A 194 -16.88 -8.73 13.48
CA THR A 194 -16.89 -7.49 12.69
C THR A 194 -15.66 -6.63 13.04
N PRO A 195 -14.72 -6.41 12.10
CA PRO A 195 -13.57 -5.54 12.33
C PRO A 195 -14.01 -4.13 12.73
N GLY A 196 -13.27 -3.52 13.66
CA GLY A 196 -13.40 -2.08 13.90
C GLY A 196 -12.65 -1.29 12.82
N GLU A 197 -12.70 0.04 12.90
CA GLU A 197 -12.07 0.91 11.91
C GLU A 197 -11.57 2.22 12.53
N LEU A 198 -10.40 2.69 12.08
CA LEU A 198 -9.93 4.05 12.30
C LEU A 198 -10.63 5.02 11.33
N SER A 199 -11.28 6.03 11.87
CA SER A 199 -11.80 7.15 11.08
C SER A 199 -10.77 8.26 11.05
N GLY A 200 -10.21 8.52 9.88
CA GLY A 200 -9.25 9.59 9.64
C GLY A 200 -9.82 10.68 8.74
N SER A 201 -9.37 11.91 8.93
CA SER A 201 -9.52 12.99 7.96
C SER A 201 -8.17 13.38 7.39
N SER A 202 -8.10 13.55 6.07
CA SER A 202 -6.92 14.07 5.39
C SER A 202 -7.27 15.39 4.70
N GLU A 203 -6.39 16.38 4.79
CA GLU A 203 -6.52 17.59 3.99
C GLU A 203 -6.28 17.25 2.51
N SER A 204 -7.33 17.29 1.71
CA SER A 204 -7.22 17.08 0.26
C SER A 204 -6.26 18.10 -0.36
N GLY A 205 -5.20 17.58 -0.99
CA GLY A 205 -4.24 18.35 -1.80
C GLY A 205 -2.86 18.54 -1.17
N ALA A 206 -2.69 18.34 0.14
CA ALA A 206 -1.38 18.40 0.79
C ALA A 206 -0.68 17.03 0.76
N SER A 207 -0.20 16.64 -0.43
CA SER A 207 0.56 15.39 -0.59
C SER A 207 1.89 15.46 0.18
N ILE A 208 2.18 14.40 0.94
CA ILE A 208 3.45 14.20 1.65
C ILE A 208 4.36 13.19 0.93
N GLY A 209 3.86 12.52 -0.12
CA GLY A 209 4.61 11.50 -0.84
C GLY A 209 3.82 10.82 -1.97
N SER A 210 4.51 9.96 -2.71
CA SER A 210 3.96 9.18 -3.82
C SER A 210 3.48 7.79 -3.36
N VAL A 211 2.59 7.19 -4.14
CA VAL A 211 2.38 5.74 -4.18
C VAL A 211 2.80 5.27 -5.56
N GLU A 212 3.84 4.45 -5.62
CA GLU A 212 4.47 4.00 -6.87
C GLU A 212 4.24 2.52 -7.15
N LYS A 213 3.97 1.73 -6.11
CA LYS A 213 3.63 0.31 -6.24
C LYS A 213 2.49 -0.04 -5.31
N ASN A 214 1.50 -0.75 -5.85
CA ASN A 214 0.47 -1.46 -5.09
C ASN A 214 0.70 -2.96 -5.29
N THR A 215 1.08 -3.67 -4.24
CA THR A 215 1.47 -5.08 -4.30
C THR A 215 0.71 -5.90 -3.27
N ALA A 216 0.73 -7.23 -3.40
CA ALA A 216 0.12 -8.12 -2.43
C ALA A 216 0.65 -7.95 -0.99
N ALA A 217 1.86 -7.40 -0.81
CA ALA A 217 2.49 -7.19 0.49
C ALA A 217 2.24 -5.79 1.08
N GLY A 218 1.63 -4.87 0.34
CA GLY A 218 1.52 -3.46 0.72
C GLY A 218 1.77 -2.50 -0.41
N ILE A 219 1.72 -1.21 -0.07
CA ILE A 219 2.07 -0.12 -0.97
C ILE A 219 3.46 0.43 -0.67
N PHE A 220 4.12 0.92 -1.71
CA PHE A 220 5.45 1.51 -1.63
C PHE A 220 5.52 2.79 -2.46
N GLY A 221 6.35 3.73 -2.04
CA GLY A 221 6.63 4.98 -2.73
C GLY A 221 7.67 5.79 -1.99
N HIS A 222 7.73 7.08 -2.26
CA HIS A 222 8.68 7.99 -1.62
C HIS A 222 7.97 9.11 -0.86
N ILE A 223 8.46 9.39 0.35
CA ILE A 223 8.06 10.55 1.13
C ILE A 223 8.90 11.75 0.72
N ALA A 224 8.24 12.88 0.49
CA ALA A 224 8.89 14.12 0.07
C ALA A 224 9.73 14.76 1.18
N VAL A 225 9.27 14.65 2.44
CA VAL A 225 9.95 15.20 3.62
C VAL A 225 10.08 14.10 4.67
N ILE A 226 11.28 13.55 4.79
CA ILE A 226 11.57 12.47 5.73
C ILE A 226 11.40 12.99 7.17
N PRO A 227 10.47 12.41 7.95
CA PRO A 227 10.27 12.83 9.33
C PRO A 227 11.46 12.38 10.20
N GLY A 228 11.71 13.10 11.30
CA GLY A 228 12.54 12.58 12.37
C GLY A 228 11.87 11.39 13.06
N GLY A 229 12.64 10.45 13.59
CA GLY A 229 12.07 9.27 14.23
C GLY A 229 13.13 8.35 14.83
N ARG A 230 12.67 7.24 15.39
CA ARG A 230 13.53 6.19 15.91
C ARG A 230 14.04 5.34 14.76
N LEU A 231 15.36 5.22 14.62
CA LEU A 231 16.03 4.29 13.71
C LEU A 231 16.18 2.94 14.39
N LEU A 232 15.76 1.86 13.73
CA LEU A 232 15.96 0.49 14.18
C LEU A 232 16.39 -0.39 13.01
N GLN A 233 17.14 -1.44 13.33
CA GLN A 233 17.47 -2.50 12.39
C GLN A 233 16.29 -3.45 12.17
N THR A 234 16.33 -4.19 11.07
CA THR A 234 15.41 -5.32 10.85
C THR A 234 15.86 -6.55 11.61
N GLY A 235 14.90 -7.32 12.13
CA GLY A 235 15.13 -8.52 12.92
C GLY A 235 14.20 -9.68 12.55
N GLN A 236 14.32 -10.79 13.28
CA GLN A 236 13.45 -11.95 13.11
C GLN A 236 12.43 -12.02 14.23
N ILE A 237 11.15 -12.21 13.88
CA ILE A 237 10.07 -12.38 14.84
C ILE A 237 10.12 -13.76 15.50
N HIS A 238 9.87 -13.80 16.80
CA HIS A 238 9.70 -15.03 17.58
C HIS A 238 8.56 -14.87 18.60
N THR A 239 8.14 -15.99 19.19
CA THR A 239 7.11 -15.98 20.25
C THR A 239 7.59 -15.22 21.48
N GLY A 240 6.69 -14.53 22.17
CA GLY A 240 6.99 -13.74 23.36
C GLY A 240 6.49 -12.29 23.26
N ALA A 241 6.90 -11.47 24.23
CA ALA A 241 6.55 -10.07 24.29
C ALA A 241 7.06 -9.29 23.06
N ALA A 242 6.23 -8.36 22.59
CA ALA A 242 6.56 -7.40 21.53
C ALA A 242 5.74 -6.11 21.73
N SER A 243 5.98 -5.11 20.89
CA SER A 243 5.10 -3.93 20.78
C SER A 243 4.73 -3.65 19.33
N ILE A 244 3.62 -2.93 19.12
CA ILE A 244 3.26 -2.36 17.83
C ILE A 244 3.26 -0.84 17.93
N VAL A 245 3.65 -0.15 16.86
CA VAL A 245 3.59 1.32 16.80
C VAL A 245 2.41 1.75 15.94
N SER A 246 1.51 2.57 16.49
CA SER A 246 0.31 3.00 15.77
C SER A 246 -0.22 4.36 16.24
N THR A 247 -1.00 5.03 15.39
CA THR A 247 -1.75 6.25 15.71
C THR A 247 -3.22 5.91 15.96
N LEU A 248 -3.70 6.17 17.18
CA LEU A 248 -5.11 5.98 17.56
C LEU A 248 -5.92 7.28 17.65
N SER A 249 -5.25 8.43 17.74
CA SER A 249 -5.91 9.73 17.89
C SER A 249 -4.96 10.84 17.44
N GLY A 250 -5.50 11.81 16.71
CA GLY A 250 -4.72 12.92 16.17
C GLY A 250 -3.64 12.43 15.21
N HIS A 251 -2.42 12.92 15.39
CA HIS A 251 -1.23 12.52 14.62
C HIS A 251 -0.18 11.76 15.45
N GLU A 252 -0.46 11.50 16.73
CA GLU A 252 0.53 10.99 17.67
C GLU A 252 0.69 9.47 17.51
N THR A 253 1.92 9.02 17.25
CA THR A 253 2.28 7.60 17.27
C THR A 253 2.61 7.16 18.69
N ARG A 254 2.11 5.98 19.07
CA ARG A 254 2.41 5.37 20.37
C ARG A 254 2.73 3.89 20.20
N GLU A 255 3.49 3.36 21.17
CA GLU A 255 3.73 1.94 21.28
C GLU A 255 2.70 1.27 22.18
N TYR A 256 2.20 0.13 21.72
CA TYR A 256 1.24 -0.69 22.45
C TYR A 256 1.81 -2.09 22.63
N ALA A 257 1.75 -2.60 23.87
CA ALA A 257 2.18 -3.95 24.19
C ALA A 257 1.31 -5.02 23.50
N VAL A 258 1.98 -6.02 22.94
CA VAL A 258 1.36 -7.21 22.35
C VAL A 258 2.16 -8.46 22.74
N GLU A 259 1.54 -9.62 22.64
CA GLU A 259 2.20 -10.92 22.80
C GLU A 259 2.17 -11.66 21.44
N VAL A 260 3.33 -12.16 21.00
CA VAL A 260 3.42 -13.03 19.84
C VAL A 260 3.13 -14.46 20.29
N ASP A 261 1.89 -14.91 20.11
CA ASP A 261 1.44 -16.24 20.55
C ASP A 261 2.05 -17.35 19.70
N ARG A 262 2.20 -17.10 18.40
CA ARG A 262 2.66 -18.10 17.43
C ARG A 262 3.30 -17.46 16.22
N VAL A 263 4.40 -18.04 15.75
CA VAL A 263 5.00 -17.74 14.44
C VAL A 263 4.87 -18.98 13.55
N TYR A 264 4.49 -18.79 12.28
CA TYR A 264 4.30 -19.87 11.32
C TYR A 264 4.58 -19.40 9.89
N THR A 265 4.78 -20.34 8.98
CA THR A 265 4.96 -20.04 7.55
C THR A 265 3.70 -20.39 6.78
N ASP A 266 3.22 -19.48 5.94
CA ASP A 266 2.08 -19.71 5.07
C ASP A 266 2.29 -18.98 3.74
N GLY A 267 2.00 -19.66 2.63
CA GLY A 267 2.22 -19.12 1.27
C GLY A 267 3.66 -18.68 0.97
N GLY A 268 4.66 -19.20 1.68
CA GLY A 268 6.06 -18.77 1.56
C GLY A 268 6.43 -17.52 2.38
N HIS A 269 5.51 -16.99 3.17
CA HIS A 269 5.71 -15.83 4.02
C HIS A 269 5.68 -16.21 5.51
N THR A 270 6.47 -15.53 6.34
CA THR A 270 6.39 -15.64 7.80
C THR A 270 5.18 -14.84 8.29
N ARG A 271 4.30 -15.49 9.05
CA ARG A 271 3.13 -14.91 9.69
C ARG A 271 3.20 -15.12 11.20
N ALA A 272 2.55 -14.23 11.95
CA ALA A 272 2.44 -14.33 13.38
C ALA A 272 1.00 -14.09 13.84
N LEU A 273 0.60 -14.83 14.88
CA LEU A 273 -0.61 -14.53 15.63
C LEU A 273 -0.24 -13.66 16.83
N LEU A 274 -0.93 -12.53 16.98
CA LEU A 274 -0.68 -11.54 18.02
C LEU A 274 -1.91 -11.42 18.93
N THR A 275 -1.66 -11.33 20.23
CA THR A 275 -2.67 -10.91 21.22
C THR A 275 -2.32 -9.51 21.72
N VAL A 276 -3.28 -8.59 21.65
CA VAL A 276 -3.11 -7.26 22.22
C VAL A 276 -3.21 -7.34 23.74
N THR A 277 -2.14 -6.97 24.45
CA THR A 277 -2.08 -6.97 25.91
C THR A 277 -2.18 -5.57 26.52
N ASP A 278 -2.01 -4.53 25.69
CA ASP A 278 -2.12 -3.13 26.11
C ASP A 278 -3.56 -2.72 26.45
N ALA A 279 -3.79 -2.34 27.70
CA ALA A 279 -5.12 -1.95 28.18
C ALA A 279 -5.66 -0.69 27.49
N SER A 280 -4.80 0.24 27.06
CA SER A 280 -5.23 1.47 26.39
C SER A 280 -5.70 1.19 24.96
N LEU A 281 -5.02 0.30 24.24
CA LEU A 281 -5.43 -0.11 22.90
C LEU A 281 -6.72 -0.95 22.94
N VAL A 282 -6.84 -1.88 23.90
CA VAL A 282 -8.06 -2.68 24.07
C VAL A 282 -9.26 -1.80 24.44
N SER A 283 -9.09 -0.85 25.36
CA SER A 283 -10.20 0.02 25.77
C SER A 283 -10.55 1.07 24.71
N GLY A 284 -9.59 1.56 23.94
CA GLY A 284 -9.79 2.57 22.90
C GLY A 284 -10.33 2.03 21.57
N ALA A 285 -9.86 0.85 21.14
CA ALA A 285 -10.14 0.30 19.82
C ALA A 285 -10.78 -1.11 19.84
N GLY A 286 -10.82 -1.78 20.99
CA GLY A 286 -11.24 -3.18 21.07
C GLY A 286 -10.19 -4.18 20.56
N GLY A 287 -8.95 -3.74 20.32
CA GLY A 287 -7.87 -4.54 19.75
C GLY A 287 -7.33 -3.96 18.45
N ILE A 288 -6.92 -4.82 17.52
CA ILE A 288 -6.45 -4.41 16.19
C ILE A 288 -7.65 -4.13 15.28
N VAL A 289 -7.70 -2.94 14.68
CA VAL A 289 -8.79 -2.46 13.80
C VAL A 289 -8.26 -2.07 12.42
N GLN A 290 -9.16 -1.96 11.45
CA GLN A 290 -8.84 -1.50 10.10
C GLN A 290 -8.23 -0.09 10.13
N GLY A 291 -7.22 0.14 9.30
CA GLY A 291 -6.38 1.36 9.32
C GLY A 291 -5.06 1.20 10.07
N MET A 292 -4.98 0.29 11.06
CA MET A 292 -3.71 -0.07 11.72
C MET A 292 -2.90 -1.13 10.96
N SER A 293 -3.42 -1.63 9.84
CA SER A 293 -2.61 -2.45 8.95
C SER A 293 -1.39 -1.64 8.52
N GLY A 294 -0.21 -2.22 8.69
CA GLY A 294 1.07 -1.56 8.48
C GLY A 294 1.73 -1.04 9.75
N SER A 295 1.09 -1.09 10.92
CA SER A 295 1.76 -0.77 12.19
C SER A 295 2.99 -1.66 12.38
N PRO A 296 4.21 -1.09 12.53
CA PRO A 296 5.41 -1.89 12.67
C PRO A 296 5.40 -2.64 14.01
N ILE A 297 5.82 -3.90 13.96
CA ILE A 297 6.00 -4.77 15.11
C ILE A 297 7.46 -4.65 15.54
N ILE A 298 7.67 -4.30 16.82
CA ILE A 298 8.98 -4.14 17.42
C ILE A 298 9.20 -5.27 18.43
N GLN A 299 10.32 -5.98 18.28
CA GLN A 299 10.75 -7.03 19.21
C GLN A 299 12.27 -6.99 19.31
N ASP A 300 12.81 -7.16 20.52
CA ASP A 300 14.24 -7.15 20.80
C ASP A 300 15.01 -5.92 20.24
N GLY A 301 14.34 -4.77 20.21
CA GLY A 301 14.92 -3.52 19.69
C GLY A 301 15.08 -3.49 18.17
N SER A 302 14.33 -4.30 17.42
CA SER A 302 14.34 -4.35 15.96
C SER A 302 12.92 -4.31 15.39
N ILE A 303 12.77 -3.85 14.14
CA ILE A 303 11.53 -4.00 13.37
C ILE A 303 11.50 -5.44 12.87
N VAL A 304 10.52 -6.23 13.32
CA VAL A 304 10.42 -7.67 13.02
C VAL A 304 9.25 -8.02 12.11
N GLY A 305 8.41 -7.03 11.78
CA GLY A 305 7.28 -7.22 10.87
C GLY A 305 6.32 -6.04 10.90
N ALA A 306 5.14 -6.24 10.32
CA ALA A 306 4.04 -5.30 10.34
C ALA A 306 2.74 -6.02 10.68
N VAL A 307 1.84 -5.31 11.36
CA VAL A 307 0.48 -5.78 11.60
C VAL A 307 -0.26 -5.89 10.27
N THR A 308 -0.93 -7.02 10.07
CA THR A 308 -1.91 -7.19 9.00
C THR A 308 -3.26 -7.50 9.66
N HIS A 309 -4.35 -7.06 9.06
CA HIS A 309 -5.69 -7.45 9.52
C HIS A 309 -5.99 -8.90 9.09
N VAL A 310 -7.03 -9.49 9.70
CA VAL A 310 -7.50 -10.88 9.52
C VAL A 310 -8.79 -10.90 8.73
#